data_AF-A0A430UFS7-F1
#
_entry.id   AF-A0A430UFS7-F1
#
_cell.length_a   1.000
_cell.length_b   1.000
_cell.length_c   1.000
_cell.angle_alpha   90.00
_cell.angle_beta   90.00
_cell.angle_gamma   90.00
#
_symmetry.space_group_name_H-M   'P 1'
#
loop_
_entity.id
_entity.type
_entity.pdbx_description
1 polymer ?
#
loop_
_entity_poly.entity_id
_entity_poly.type
_entity_poly.pdbx_seq_one_letter_code
_entity_poly.pdbx_strand_id
1 'polypeptide(L)'
;MIGKEEIRRIKETLAIAEGPILSLYLDINPAKPENANRAYALRAKDAMKALGVPQDLQDRVLEVLKNQVLEAKTAVFFAKDKLFETLLLQVELP
;
A
#
# COMPACT_ATOMS: atom_id res chain seq x y z
N MET A 1 8.04 -14.66 -2.05
CA MET A 1 9.27 -14.01 -1.52
C MET A 1 9.63 -12.90 -2.49
N ILE A 2 9.91 -11.70 -2.00
CA ILE A 2 10.37 -10.60 -2.85
C ILE A 2 11.79 -10.92 -3.35
N GLY A 3 12.03 -10.75 -4.65
CA GLY A 3 13.35 -10.96 -5.23
C GLY A 3 14.30 -9.77 -5.03
N LYS A 4 15.61 -10.00 -5.08
CA LYS A 4 16.61 -8.90 -5.04
C LYS A 4 16.43 -7.92 -6.22
N GLU A 5 16.13 -8.44 -7.41
CA GLU A 5 15.87 -7.61 -8.59
C GLU A 5 14.61 -6.76 -8.45
N GLU A 6 13.58 -7.28 -7.78
CA GLU A 6 12.34 -6.53 -7.55
C GLU A 6 12.56 -5.38 -6.56
N ILE A 7 13.33 -5.62 -5.49
CA ILE A 7 13.79 -4.56 -4.58
C ILE A 7 14.59 -3.51 -5.34
N ARG A 8 15.53 -3.93 -6.19
CA ARG A 8 16.36 -3.02 -6.98
C ARG A 8 15.51 -2.15 -7.89
N ARG A 9 14.58 -2.75 -8.63
CA ARG A 9 13.64 -2.04 -9.51
C ARG A 9 12.86 -0.99 -8.74
N ILE A 10 12.28 -1.35 -7.59
CA ILE A 10 11.50 -0.42 -6.78
C ILE A 10 12.37 0.71 -6.26
N LYS A 11 13.57 0.43 -5.75
CA LYS A 11 14.50 1.47 -5.31
C LYS A 11 14.83 2.45 -6.43
N GLU A 12 15.10 1.96 -7.64
CA GLU A 12 15.36 2.80 -8.80
C GLU A 12 14.15 3.65 -9.17
N THR A 13 12.96 3.06 -9.19
CA THR A 13 11.70 3.77 -9.45
C THR A 13 11.40 4.85 -8.41
N LEU A 14 11.63 4.56 -7.11
CA LEU A 14 11.42 5.51 -6.02
C LEU A 14 12.48 6.62 -6.00
N ALA A 15 13.72 6.32 -6.40
CA ALA A 15 14.82 7.30 -6.41
C ALA A 15 14.60 8.44 -7.42
N ILE A 16 13.79 8.22 -8.45
CA ILE A 16 13.47 9.23 -9.49
C ILE A 16 12.43 10.25 -8.99
N ALA A 17 11.72 9.95 -7.90
CA ALA A 17 10.67 10.82 -7.38
C ALA A 17 11.22 11.94 -6.47
N GLU A 18 11.17 13.20 -6.91
CA GLU A 18 11.65 14.36 -6.14
C GLU A 18 10.67 14.89 -5.09
N GLY A 19 10.92 14.70 -3.79
CA GLY A 19 10.04 15.14 -2.68
C GLY A 19 9.32 13.98 -1.97
N PRO A 20 8.37 14.24 -1.05
CA PRO A 20 7.77 13.20 -0.21
C PRO A 20 7.01 12.16 -1.03
N ILE A 21 7.15 10.89 -0.63
CA ILE A 21 6.47 9.73 -1.22
C ILE A 21 5.58 9.14 -0.14
N LEU A 22 4.32 8.83 -0.48
CA LEU A 22 3.47 8.04 0.41
C LEU A 22 4.03 6.62 0.46
N SER A 23 4.36 6.15 1.66
CA SER A 23 4.67 4.75 1.92
C SER A 23 3.67 4.21 2.94
N LEU A 24 2.75 3.37 2.48
CA LEU A 24 1.69 2.80 3.29
C LEU A 24 1.89 1.30 3.41
N TYR A 25 2.07 0.81 4.63
CA TYR A 25 2.15 -0.62 4.94
C TYR A 25 0.87 -1.04 5.64
N LEU A 26 0.12 -1.93 5.02
CA LEU A 26 -1.20 -2.34 5.48
C LEU A 26 -1.22 -3.83 5.74
N ASP A 27 -1.55 -4.20 6.98
CA ASP A 27 -1.93 -5.57 7.30
C ASP A 27 -3.30 -5.86 6.68
N ILE A 28 -3.30 -6.78 5.71
CA ILE A 28 -4.48 -7.26 5.00
C ILE A 28 -4.69 -8.76 5.21
N ASN A 29 -4.01 -9.37 6.20
CA ASN A 29 -4.06 -10.80 6.42
C ASN A 29 -5.53 -11.27 6.61
N PRO A 30 -6.07 -12.09 5.70
CA PRO A 30 -7.46 -12.54 5.75
C PRO A 30 -7.74 -13.45 6.95
N ALA A 31 -6.70 -14.03 7.57
CA ALA A 31 -6.84 -14.83 8.78
C ALA A 31 -7.15 -13.99 10.03
N LYS A 32 -6.98 -12.66 9.99
CA LYS A 32 -7.26 -11.78 11.13
C LYS A 32 -8.72 -11.31 11.10
N PRO A 33 -9.52 -11.54 12.16
CA PRO A 33 -10.92 -11.11 12.21
C PRO A 33 -11.11 -9.60 12.03
N GLU A 34 -10.14 -8.79 12.47
CA GLU A 34 -10.12 -7.33 12.28
C GLU A 34 -10.06 -6.87 10.82
N ASN A 35 -9.75 -7.78 9.88
CA ASN A 35 -9.72 -7.53 8.44
C ASN A 35 -11.01 -7.97 7.74
N ALA A 36 -11.98 -8.52 8.48
CA ALA A 36 -13.27 -8.91 7.93
C ALA A 36 -13.95 -7.75 7.18
N ASN A 37 -14.65 -8.08 6.10
CA ASN A 37 -15.32 -7.09 5.23
C ASN A 37 -14.39 -5.97 4.73
N ARG A 38 -13.09 -6.25 4.58
CA ARG A 38 -12.07 -5.28 4.15
C ARG A 38 -11.94 -4.08 5.08
N ALA A 39 -12.11 -4.28 6.39
CA ALA A 39 -11.96 -3.21 7.38
C ALA A 39 -10.57 -2.53 7.36
N TYR A 40 -9.54 -3.21 6.84
CA TYR A 40 -8.24 -2.59 6.53
C TYR A 40 -8.34 -1.38 5.60
N ALA A 41 -9.31 -1.33 4.67
CA ALA A 41 -9.48 -0.21 3.75
C ALA A 41 -9.99 1.05 4.47
N LEU A 42 -10.82 0.88 5.51
CA LEU A 42 -11.25 1.99 6.35
C LEU A 42 -10.07 2.52 7.17
N ARG A 43 -9.28 1.63 7.78
CA ARG A 43 -8.08 2.01 8.53
C ARG A 43 -7.07 2.75 7.64
N ALA A 44 -6.84 2.28 6.42
CA ALA A 44 -6.00 2.96 5.45
C ALA A 44 -6.52 4.38 5.13
N LYS A 45 -7.83 4.53 4.89
CA LYS A 45 -8.45 5.84 4.65
C LYS A 45 -8.21 6.79 5.83
N ASP A 46 -8.50 6.34 7.05
CA ASP A 46 -8.39 7.18 8.24
C ASP A 46 -6.94 7.60 8.51
N ALA A 47 -5.98 6.67 8.33
CA ALA A 47 -4.56 6.95 8.46
C ALA A 47 -4.07 7.98 7.41
N MET A 48 -4.44 7.81 6.14
CA MET A 48 -4.06 8.74 5.08
C MET A 48 -4.68 10.13 5.31
N LYS A 49 -5.94 10.18 5.76
CA LYS A 49 -6.60 11.44 6.11
C LYS A 49 -5.91 12.15 7.28
N ALA A 50 -5.52 11.42 8.32
CA ALA A 50 -4.81 11.98 9.47
C ALA A 50 -3.43 12.54 9.11
N LEU A 51 -2.76 11.95 8.11
CA LEU A 51 -1.46 12.40 7.61
C LEU A 51 -1.56 13.50 6.55
N GLY A 52 -2.77 13.93 6.17
CA GLY A 52 -2.96 14.97 5.15
C GLY A 52 -2.53 14.54 3.74
N VAL A 53 -2.60 13.24 3.43
CA VAL A 53 -2.27 12.72 2.10
C VAL A 53 -3.19 13.36 1.05
N PRO A 54 -2.67 13.77 -0.12
CA PRO A 54 -3.49 14.29 -1.22
C PRO A 54 -4.67 13.37 -1.59
N GLN A 55 -5.84 13.96 -1.85
CA GLN A 55 -7.09 13.20 -2.07
C GLN A 55 -7.00 12.25 -3.27
N ASP A 56 -6.32 12.66 -4.34
CA ASP A 56 -6.08 11.84 -5.53
C ASP A 56 -5.27 10.57 -5.21
N LEU A 57 -4.25 10.67 -4.33
CA LEU A 57 -3.49 9.52 -3.87
C LEU A 57 -4.33 8.62 -2.96
N GLN A 58 -5.15 9.20 -2.08
CA GLN A 58 -6.09 8.43 -1.26
C GLN A 58 -7.04 7.61 -2.12
N ASP A 59 -7.63 8.22 -3.13
CA ASP A 59 -8.63 7.59 -3.98
C ASP A 59 -8.03 6.42 -4.77
N ARG A 60 -6.80 6.57 -5.31
CA ARG A 60 -6.09 5.49 -6.01
C ARG A 60 -5.80 4.29 -5.11
N VAL A 61 -5.33 4.54 -3.88
CA VAL A 61 -5.09 3.46 -2.91
C VAL A 61 -6.41 2.77 -2.56
N LEU A 62 -7.47 3.53 -2.30
CA LEU A 62 -8.77 2.98 -1.93
C LEU A 62 -9.45 2.23 -3.07
N GLU A 63 -9.24 2.65 -4.32
CA GLU A 63 -9.73 1.96 -5.50
C GLU A 63 -9.16 0.54 -5.57
N VAL A 64 -7.84 0.39 -5.39
CA VAL A 64 -7.19 -0.93 -5.34
C VAL A 64 -7.74 -1.77 -4.19
N LEU A 65 -7.81 -1.20 -2.98
CA LEU A 65 -8.27 -1.93 -1.79
C LEU A 65 -9.74 -2.38 -1.88
N LYS A 66 -10.59 -1.64 -2.59
CA LYS A 66 -12.02 -1.95 -2.74
C LYS A 66 -12.31 -2.88 -3.91
N ASN A 67 -11.62 -2.70 -5.03
CA ASN A 67 -11.97 -3.37 -6.29
C ASN A 67 -11.15 -4.63 -6.54
N GLN A 68 -9.98 -4.79 -5.90
CA GLN A 68 -9.12 -5.94 -6.10
C GLN A 68 -9.15 -6.89 -4.90
N VAL A 69 -9.06 -8.19 -5.16
CA VAL A 69 -8.79 -9.19 -4.12
C VAL A 69 -7.28 -9.28 -3.98
N LEU A 70 -6.75 -8.87 -2.83
CA LEU A 70 -5.32 -8.88 -2.56
C LEU A 70 -4.97 -10.15 -1.77
N GLU A 71 -4.36 -11.11 -2.43
CA GLU A 71 -3.94 -12.37 -1.81
C GLU A 71 -2.57 -12.21 -1.13
N ALA A 72 -2.54 -11.49 0.00
CA ALA A 72 -1.33 -11.28 0.78
C ALA A 72 -1.62 -11.15 2.27
N LYS A 73 -0.55 -11.13 3.09
CA LYS A 73 -0.64 -10.77 4.50
C LYS A 73 -0.39 -9.28 4.72
N THR A 74 0.50 -8.68 3.92
CA THR A 74 0.76 -7.25 3.95
C THR A 74 0.70 -6.68 2.54
N ALA A 75 -0.02 -5.58 2.35
CA ALA A 75 0.01 -4.78 1.13
C ALA A 75 0.83 -3.51 1.40
N VAL A 76 1.79 -3.21 0.52
CA VAL A 76 2.61 -1.99 0.59
C VAL A 76 2.32 -1.15 -0.63
N PHE A 77 2.00 0.12 -0.42
CA PHE A 77 1.79 1.10 -1.48
C PHE A 77 2.88 2.16 -1.42
N PHE A 78 3.53 2.40 -2.55
CA PHE A 78 4.36 3.58 -2.75
C PHE A 78 3.72 4.46 -3.82
N ALA A 79 3.30 5.66 -3.45
CA ALA A 79 2.52 6.50 -4.35
C ALA A 79 2.95 7.97 -4.30
N LYS A 80 2.96 8.59 -5.49
CA LYS A 80 3.23 10.01 -5.71
C LYS A 80 2.94 10.41 -7.15
N ASP A 81 2.26 11.53 -7.39
CA ASP A 81 1.99 12.03 -8.75
C ASP A 81 1.54 10.89 -9.68
N LYS A 82 2.34 10.50 -10.68
CA LYS A 82 2.07 9.37 -11.57
C LYS A 82 2.57 8.02 -11.05
N LEU A 83 3.55 8.02 -10.15
CA LEU A 83 4.11 6.84 -9.51
C LEU A 83 3.06 6.17 -8.61
N PHE A 84 2.87 4.86 -8.80
CA PHE A 84 2.05 4.03 -7.94
C PHE A 84 2.49 2.58 -8.04
N GLU A 85 3.26 2.15 -7.05
CA GLU A 85 3.76 0.78 -6.92
C GLU A 85 3.00 0.08 -5.79
N THR A 86 2.62 -1.16 -6.04
CA THR A 86 1.96 -2.02 -5.04
C THR A 86 2.78 -3.28 -4.87
N LEU A 87 3.04 -3.65 -3.62
CA LEU A 87 3.71 -4.89 -3.27
C LEU A 87 2.85 -5.74 -2.35
N LEU A 88 2.72 -7.01 -2.70
CA LEU A 88 1.97 -7.99 -1.94
C LEU A 88 2.94 -8.95 -1.27
N LEU A 89 3.01 -8.88 0.06
CA LEU A 89 3.91 -9.67 0.87
C LEU A 89 3.17 -10.81 1.56
N GLN A 90 3.76 -12.00 1.54
CA GLN A 90 3.26 -13.19 2.24
C GLN A 90 3.69 -13.26 3.71
N VAL A 91 4.21 -12.15 4.24
CA VAL A 91 4.66 -12.01 5.63
C VAL A 91 3.87 -10.90 6.31
N GLU A 92 3.71 -11.02 7.61
CA GLU A 92 3.27 -9.92 8.46
C GLU A 92 4.51 -9.10 8.84
N LEU A 93 4.39 -7.79 8.75
CA LEU A 93 5.40 -6.88 9.28
C LEU A 93 5.11 -6.63 10.77
N PRO A 94 6.15 -6.49 11.60
CA PRO A 94 6.02 -6.25 13.04
C PRO A 94 5.36 -4.89 13.35
#